data_AF-A0A7Z9E413-F1
#
_entry.id   AF-A0A7Z9E413-F1
#
_cell.length_a   1.000
_cell.length_b   1.000
_cell.length_c   1.000
_cell.angle_alpha   90.00
_cell.angle_beta   90.00
_cell.angle_gamma   90.00
#
_symmetry.space_group_name_H-M   'P 1'
#
loop_
_entity.id
_entity.type
_entity.pdbx_description
1 polymer ?
#
loop_
_entity_poly.entity_id
_entity_poly.type
_entity_poly.pdbx_seq_one_letter_code
_entity_poly.pdbx_strand_id
1 'polypeptide(L)'
;MIKPNRAPTIIPDPEEWITEHYVLASFAHTLSTLKQLLGDEETQIDHTISYTHEGDLVLGNETINLLKASYGDDHWRYVENYLAVGEY
;
A
#
# COMPACT_ATOMS: atom_id res chain seq x y z
N MET A 1 23.92 39.18 -17.46
CA MET A 1 23.41 37.82 -17.79
C MET A 1 22.65 37.31 -16.58
N ILE A 2 21.33 37.23 -16.68
CA ILE A 2 20.44 36.75 -15.60
C ILE A 2 20.36 35.23 -15.77
N LYS A 3 20.75 34.46 -14.74
CA LYS A 3 20.60 32.99 -14.74
C LYS A 3 19.10 32.66 -14.76
N PRO A 4 18.63 31.71 -15.59
CA PRO A 4 17.24 31.30 -15.54
C PRO A 4 16.97 30.64 -14.19
N ASN A 5 16.01 31.21 -13.47
CA ASN A 5 15.44 30.66 -12.25
C ASN A 5 14.69 29.39 -12.67
N ARG A 6 15.29 28.21 -12.49
CA ARG A 6 14.62 26.94 -12.73
C ARG A 6 13.54 26.79 -11.65
N ALA A 7 12.29 27.03 -12.02
CA ALA A 7 11.16 26.59 -11.21
C ALA A 7 11.31 25.08 -10.96
N PRO A 8 10.94 24.56 -9.76
CA PRO A 8 10.94 23.13 -9.52
C PRO A 8 10.04 22.47 -10.56
N THR A 9 10.60 21.53 -11.32
CA THR A 9 9.86 20.73 -12.29
C THR A 9 8.79 19.96 -11.53
N ILE A 10 7.52 20.29 -11.79
CA ILE A 10 6.31 19.67 -11.18
C ILE A 10 6.17 18.20 -11.60
N ILE A 11 6.88 17.80 -12.66
CA ILE A 11 6.83 16.44 -13.20
C ILE A 11 7.85 15.60 -12.42
N PRO A 12 7.41 14.54 -11.70
CA PRO A 12 8.31 13.65 -10.99
C PRO A 12 9.24 12.92 -11.97
N ASP A 13 10.36 12.42 -11.46
CA ASP A 13 11.22 11.58 -12.25
C ASP A 13 10.44 10.34 -12.77
N PRO A 14 10.54 9.98 -14.06
CA PRO A 14 9.79 8.85 -14.60
C PRO A 14 10.10 7.52 -13.90
N GLU A 15 11.33 7.30 -13.45
CA GLU A 15 11.73 6.07 -12.74
C GLU A 15 11.10 6.03 -11.35
N GLU A 16 11.13 7.15 -10.63
CA GLU A 16 10.45 7.29 -9.33
C GLU A 16 8.94 7.05 -9.48
N TRP A 17 8.31 7.70 -10.46
CA TRP A 17 6.87 7.56 -10.70
C TRP A 17 6.48 6.12 -11.06
N ILE A 18 7.24 5.46 -11.94
CA ILE A 18 7.00 4.05 -12.32
C ILE A 18 7.17 3.14 -11.12
N THR A 19 8.21 3.35 -10.32
CA THR A 19 8.51 2.53 -9.14
C THR A 19 7.38 2.63 -8.13
N GLU A 20 6.90 3.83 -7.84
CA GLU A 20 5.76 4.07 -6.95
C GLU A 20 4.49 3.35 -7.42
N HIS A 21 4.15 3.47 -8.71
CA HIS A 21 2.97 2.81 -9.27
C HIS A 21 3.10 1.29 -9.28
N TYR A 22 4.31 0.78 -9.51
CA TYR A 22 4.60 -0.65 -9.44
C TYR A 22 4.39 -1.19 -8.03
N VAL A 23 4.84 -0.47 -6.99
CA VAL A 23 4.65 -0.86 -5.59
C VAL A 23 3.16 -0.99 -5.25
N LEU A 24 2.33 -0.02 -5.64
CA LEU A 24 0.88 -0.07 -5.40
C LEU A 24 0.19 -1.19 -6.18
N ALA A 25 0.53 -1.36 -7.45
CA ALA A 25 -0.05 -2.42 -8.27
C ALA A 25 0.31 -3.82 -7.73
N SER A 26 1.57 -4.00 -7.33
CA SER A 26 2.04 -5.20 -6.66
C SER A 26 1.28 -5.42 -5.37
N PHE A 27 1.11 -4.38 -4.56
CA PHE A 27 0.41 -4.46 -3.26
C PHE A 27 -1.04 -4.92 -3.42
N ALA A 28 -1.78 -4.29 -4.34
CA ALA A 28 -3.16 -4.68 -4.64
C ALA A 28 -3.26 -6.12 -5.16
N HIS A 29 -2.30 -6.56 -5.98
CA HIS A 29 -2.24 -7.93 -6.47
C HIS A 29 -1.95 -8.95 -5.36
N THR A 30 -1.00 -8.65 -4.47
CA THR A 30 -0.70 -9.46 -3.29
C THR A 30 -1.94 -9.59 -2.39
N LEU A 31 -2.62 -8.50 -2.09
CA LEU A 31 -3.84 -8.52 -1.27
C LEU A 31 -4.95 -9.36 -1.91
N SER A 32 -5.16 -9.22 -3.21
CA SER A 32 -6.15 -10.02 -3.94
C SER A 32 -5.82 -11.51 -3.87
N THR A 33 -4.53 -11.85 -3.96
CA THR A 33 -4.05 -13.23 -3.85
C THR A 33 -4.24 -13.78 -2.44
N LEU A 34 -3.87 -13.01 -1.41
CA LEU A 34 -4.05 -13.39 -0.02
C LEU A 34 -5.53 -13.61 0.31
N LYS A 35 -6.41 -12.72 -0.15
CA LYS A 35 -7.86 -12.88 0.04
C LYS A 35 -8.39 -14.17 -0.59
N GLN A 36 -7.91 -14.54 -1.77
CA GLN A 36 -8.28 -15.80 -2.42
C GLN A 36 -7.74 -17.03 -1.68
N LEU A 37 -6.55 -16.96 -1.10
CA LEU A 37 -5.90 -18.07 -0.41
C LEU A 37 -6.46 -18.30 0.99
N LEU A 38 -6.76 -17.23 1.72
CA LEU A 38 -7.22 -17.26 3.10
C LEU A 38 -8.73 -17.56 3.23
N GLY A 39 -9.50 -17.29 2.17
CA GLY A 39 -10.94 -17.51 2.12
C GLY A 39 -11.75 -16.47 2.91
N ASP A 40 -13.08 -16.53 2.81
CA ASP A 40 -14.02 -15.66 3.55
C ASP A 40 -14.37 -16.23 4.95
N GLU A 41 -13.41 -16.86 5.64
CA GLU A 41 -13.70 -17.43 6.95
C GLU A 41 -13.75 -16.34 8.04
N GLU A 42 -14.97 -16.10 8.55
CA GLU A 42 -15.34 -15.23 9.69
C GLU A 42 -14.53 -15.51 10.99
N THR A 43 -13.73 -16.58 11.01
CA THR A 43 -12.90 -17.04 12.13
C THR A 43 -11.44 -16.56 12.06
N GLN A 44 -10.98 -15.96 10.96
CA GLN A 44 -9.59 -15.51 10.79
C GLN A 44 -9.42 -14.01 11.11
N ILE A 45 -9.80 -13.61 12.32
CA ILE A 45 -9.73 -12.21 12.80
C ILE A 45 -8.34 -11.60 12.52
N ASP A 46 -7.28 -12.37 12.71
CA ASP A 46 -5.89 -11.94 12.53
C ASP A 46 -5.45 -11.80 11.06
N HIS A 47 -6.15 -12.45 10.12
CA HIS A 47 -5.87 -12.39 8.68
C HIS A 47 -6.92 -11.60 7.88
N THR A 48 -7.77 -10.83 8.56
CA THR A 48 -8.84 -10.04 7.93
C THR A 48 -8.32 -9.20 6.75
N ILE A 49 -9.01 -9.28 5.61
CA ILE A 49 -8.83 -8.40 4.44
C ILE A 49 -10.23 -7.96 3.99
N SER A 50 -10.66 -6.79 4.47
CA SER A 50 -12.01 -6.28 4.21
C SER A 50 -12.00 -4.80 3.88
N TYR A 51 -13.16 -4.27 3.51
CA TYR A 51 -13.35 -2.84 3.23
C TYR A 51 -14.46 -2.28 4.12
N THR A 52 -14.26 -1.08 4.67
CA THR A 52 -15.33 -0.33 5.34
C THR A 52 -16.40 0.08 4.33
N HIS A 53 -17.56 0.53 4.81
CA HIS A 53 -18.59 1.09 3.93
C HIS A 53 -18.10 2.35 3.17
N GLU A 54 -17.10 3.04 3.72
CA GLU A 54 -16.49 4.24 3.14
C GLU A 54 -15.40 3.89 2.11
N GLY A 55 -15.07 2.60 1.96
CA GLY A 55 -14.09 2.10 1.00
C GLY A 55 -12.68 1.95 1.58
N ASP A 56 -12.50 2.15 2.88
CA ASP A 56 -11.20 2.00 3.53
C ASP A 56 -10.80 0.55 3.65
N LEU A 57 -9.53 0.24 3.37
CA LEU A 57 -8.97 -1.09 3.52
C LEU A 57 -8.69 -1.40 5.00
N VAL A 58 -9.29 -2.48 5.50
CA VAL A 58 -9.06 -3.01 6.85
C VAL A 58 -8.24 -4.30 6.75
N LEU A 59 -7.10 -4.32 7.43
CA LEU A 59 -6.18 -5.46 7.47
C LEU A 59 -6.00 -5.96 8.91
N GLY A 60 -6.03 -7.28 9.08
CA GLY A 60 -5.64 -7.94 10.33
C GLY A 60 -4.14 -7.83 10.59
N ASN A 61 -3.74 -7.92 11.86
CA ASN A 61 -2.35 -7.73 12.27
C ASN A 61 -1.38 -8.73 11.63
N GLU A 62 -1.77 -10.00 11.47
CA GLU A 62 -0.91 -11.00 10.84
C GLU A 62 -0.76 -10.76 9.34
N THR A 63 -1.82 -10.28 8.67
CA THR A 63 -1.73 -9.83 7.27
C THR A 63 -0.78 -8.64 7.13
N ILE A 64 -0.86 -7.66 8.04
CA ILE A 64 0.07 -6.52 8.08
C ILE A 64 1.52 -6.99 8.26
N ASN A 65 1.76 -7.89 9.22
CA ASN A 65 3.10 -8.42 9.49
C ASN A 65 3.68 -9.15 8.27
N LEU A 66 2.86 -9.95 7.58
CA LEU A 66 3.26 -10.67 6.38
C LEU A 66 3.60 -9.72 5.23
N LEU A 67 2.79 -8.67 5.02
CA LEU A 67 3.04 -7.67 3.99
C LEU A 67 4.30 -6.84 4.31
N LYS A 68 4.49 -6.41 5.57
CA LYS A 68 5.72 -5.74 6.04
C LYS A 68 6.96 -6.55 5.72
N ALA A 69 6.95 -7.85 6.05
CA ALA A 69 8.06 -8.75 5.78
C ALA A 69 8.36 -8.92 4.28
N SER A 70 7.34 -8.84 3.41
CA SER A 70 7.49 -9.02 1.96
C SER A 70 7.94 -7.75 1.23
N TYR A 71 7.50 -6.56 1.66
CA TYR A 71 7.77 -5.31 0.96
C TYR A 71 9.03 -4.60 1.47
N GLY A 72 9.45 -4.92 2.70
CA GLY A 72 10.52 -4.20 3.40
C GLY A 72 10.07 -2.81 3.86
N ASP A 73 10.83 -2.22 4.77
CA ASP A 73 10.42 -1.02 5.50
C ASP A 73 10.15 0.20 4.59
N ASP A 74 10.95 0.39 3.53
CA ASP A 74 10.83 1.57 2.66
C ASP A 74 9.56 1.54 1.79
N HIS A 75 9.25 0.42 1.15
CA HIS A 75 8.03 0.28 0.36
C HIS A 75 6.79 0.15 1.25
N TRP A 76 6.93 -0.47 2.43
CA TRP A 76 5.84 -0.55 3.37
C TRP A 76 5.43 0.85 3.88
N ARG A 77 6.39 1.71 4.23
CA ARG A 77 6.12 3.11 4.61
C ARG A 77 5.42 3.88 3.50
N TYR A 78 5.72 3.57 2.23
CA TYR A 78 5.01 4.17 1.10
C TYR A 78 3.54 3.73 1.07
N VAL A 79 3.27 2.44 1.26
CA VAL A 79 1.91 1.87 1.28
C VAL A 79 1.11 2.33 2.51
N GLU A 80 1.74 2.48 3.68
CA GLU A 80 1.08 2.95 4.91
C GLU A 80 0.37 4.28 4.74
N ASN A 81 0.87 5.18 3.88
CA ASN A 81 0.21 6.46 3.61
C ASN A 81 -1.20 6.31 2.99
N TYR A 82 -1.52 5.13 2.47
CA TYR A 82 -2.79 4.82 1.82
C TYR A 82 -3.66 3.87 2.65
N LEU A 83 -3.16 3.38 3.79
CA LEU A 83 -3.93 2.57 4.71
C LEU A 83 -4.66 3.50 5.68
N ALA A 84 -5.99 3.42 5.72
CA ALA A 84 -6.72 3.98 6.85
C ALA A 84 -6.38 3.10 8.06
N VAL A 85 -5.49 3.57 8.92
CA VAL A 85 -5.25 2.92 10.20
C VAL A 85 -6.52 3.11 11.02
N GLY A 86 -7.39 2.10 11.01
CA GLY A 86 -8.56 2.06 11.88
C GLY A 86 -8.08 2.10 13.32
N GLU A 87 -8.16 3.26 13.97
CA GLU A 87 -8.11 3.33 15.43
C GLU A 87 -9.35 2.60 15.95
N TYR A 88 -9.15 1.38 16.46
CA TYR A 88 -10.15 0.63 17.23
C TYR A 88 -10.08 1.01 18.71
#